data_AF-A0A0F9Q9V5-F1
#
_entry.id   AF-A0A0F9Q9V5-F1
#
_cell.length_a   1.000
_cell.length_b   1.000
_cell.length_c   1.000
_cell.angle_alpha   90.00
_cell.angle_beta   90.00
_cell.angle_gamma   90.00
#
_symmetry.space_group_name_H-M   'P 1'
#
loop_
_entity.id
_entity.type
_entity.pdbx_description
1 polymer ?
#
loop_
_entity_poly.entity_id
_entity_poly.type
_entity_poly.pdbx_seq_one_letter_code
_entity_poly.pdbx_strand_id
1 'polypeptide(L)'
;LSHINYGFMALSLLFFSLAWVAAALSWGYIIKKLEQSLDYSSAIKLWTWSQSARYIPGSVWQVVGRVYMGEKKGLGKGKTLASIAIETSNLIISSLIVFALSLPFWPTLEGFKSYYPFLFGGFMVFGFLHPKVFNTTTNFFVRRLDKGEKDHSYAFSEIITMLVPYLGVWLIFGLGFFFLILSLKEVGLAYVAIATGTFALSWVVGFLFVIAPGGLGAREVALVYFLGFFVSNPLAVLFAVLSRVLMIIGEVLILGISALYRR
;
A
#
# COMPACT_ATOMS: atom_id res chain seq x y z
N LEU A 1 18.70 24.03 -1.32
CA LEU A 1 17.32 24.01 -0.76
C LEU A 1 16.62 25.37 -0.87
N SER A 2 17.12 26.34 -1.65
CA SER A 2 16.64 27.73 -1.67
C SER A 2 15.33 27.98 -2.45
N HIS A 3 14.73 26.97 -3.08
CA HIS A 3 13.48 27.09 -3.84
C HIS A 3 12.53 25.91 -3.57
N ILE A 4 12.16 25.68 -2.30
CA ILE A 4 11.10 24.71 -1.98
C ILE A 4 9.75 25.39 -2.23
N ASN A 5 8.92 24.81 -3.10
CA ASN A 5 7.54 25.23 -3.24
C ASN A 5 6.68 24.58 -2.15
N TYR A 6 6.39 25.35 -1.10
CA TYR A 6 5.60 24.90 0.04
C TYR A 6 4.15 24.51 -0.32
N GLY A 7 3.58 25.07 -1.39
CA GLY A 7 2.24 24.69 -1.86
C GLY A 7 2.21 23.24 -2.34
N PHE A 8 3.19 22.83 -3.15
CA PHE A 8 3.31 21.43 -3.57
C PHE A 8 3.70 20.50 -2.41
N MET A 9 4.49 20.97 -1.45
CA MET A 9 4.79 20.20 -0.24
C MET A 9 3.53 19.93 0.60
N ALA A 10 2.66 20.93 0.76
CA ALA A 10 1.39 20.78 1.46
C ALA A 10 0.42 19.83 0.72
N LEU A 11 0.37 19.93 -0.62
CA LEU A 11 -0.40 18.98 -1.44
C LEU A 11 0.14 17.55 -1.30
N SER A 12 1.46 17.37 -1.28
CA SER A 12 2.07 16.06 -1.02
C SER A 12 1.60 15.45 0.30
N LEU A 13 1.65 16.24 1.38
CA LEU A 13 1.17 15.81 2.70
C LEU A 13 -0.32 15.46 2.68
N LEU A 14 -1.14 16.27 2.03
CA LEU A 14 -2.58 16.02 1.88
C LEU A 14 -2.83 14.68 1.19
N PHE A 15 -2.20 14.45 0.04
CA PHE A 15 -2.38 13.20 -0.72
C PHE A 15 -1.86 11.98 0.04
N PHE A 16 -0.72 12.07 0.74
CA PHE A 16 -0.29 10.97 1.61
C PHE A 16 -1.27 10.67 2.75
N SER A 17 -1.86 11.71 3.35
CA SER A 17 -2.91 11.54 4.38
C SER A 17 -4.17 10.88 3.80
N LEU A 18 -4.61 11.33 2.62
CA LEU A 18 -5.75 10.74 1.91
C LEU A 18 -5.48 9.29 1.49
N ALA A 19 -4.25 8.95 1.13
CA ALA A 19 -3.88 7.58 0.76
C ALA A 19 -4.05 6.61 1.94
N TRP A 20 -3.70 7.03 3.16
CA TRP A 20 -3.94 6.23 4.37
C TRP A 20 -5.43 5.99 4.63
N VAL A 21 -6.26 7.02 4.45
CA VAL A 21 -7.72 6.89 4.56
C VAL A 21 -8.26 5.97 3.47
N ALA A 22 -7.82 6.13 2.23
CA ALA A 22 -8.25 5.31 1.10
C ALA A 22 -7.87 3.83 1.31
N ALA A 23 -6.67 3.54 1.83
CA ALA A 23 -6.25 2.20 2.19
C ALA A 23 -7.16 1.59 3.26
N ALA A 24 -7.48 2.36 4.31
CA ALA A 24 -8.37 1.90 5.36
C ALA A 24 -9.81 1.64 4.90
N LEU A 25 -10.34 2.50 4.02
CA LEU A 25 -11.66 2.31 3.40
C LEU A 25 -11.68 1.10 2.47
N SER A 26 -10.60 0.87 1.72
CA SER A 26 -10.43 -0.29 0.85
C SER A 26 -10.43 -1.59 1.66
N TRP A 27 -9.74 -1.61 2.80
CA TRP A 27 -9.82 -2.73 3.74
C TRP A 27 -11.22 -2.90 4.35
N GLY A 28 -11.88 -1.80 4.72
CA GLY A 28 -13.28 -1.84 5.19
C GLY A 28 -14.23 -2.42 4.14
N TYR A 29 -13.96 -2.20 2.85
CA TYR A 29 -14.70 -2.83 1.75
C TYR A 29 -14.47 -4.35 1.67
N ILE A 30 -13.23 -4.83 1.90
CA ILE A 30 -12.94 -6.27 2.03
C ILE A 30 -13.77 -6.87 3.16
N ILE A 31 -13.78 -6.24 4.34
CA ILE A 31 -14.54 -6.73 5.51
C ILE A 31 -16.03 -6.87 5.19
N LYS A 32 -16.64 -5.91 4.50
CA LYS A 32 -18.03 -6.00 4.04
C LYS A 32 -18.27 -7.18 3.10
N LYS A 33 -17.31 -7.47 2.22
CA LYS A 33 -17.35 -8.62 1.32
C LYS A 33 -17.10 -9.97 2.01
N LEU A 34 -16.50 -9.96 3.20
CA LEU A 34 -16.44 -11.13 4.09
C LEU A 34 -17.71 -11.27 4.96
N GLU A 35 -18.81 -10.60 4.58
CA GLU A 35 -20.09 -10.62 5.28
C GLU A 35 -19.98 -10.17 6.75
N GLN A 36 -19.11 -9.20 7.02
CA GLN A 36 -18.97 -8.58 8.33
C GLN A 36 -19.42 -7.11 8.26
N SER A 37 -20.15 -6.66 9.26
CA SER A 37 -20.58 -5.27 9.36
C SER A 37 -19.53 -4.45 10.11
N LEU A 38 -18.90 -3.52 9.39
CA LEU A 38 -18.04 -2.50 9.98
C LEU A 38 -18.35 -1.17 9.34
N ASP A 39 -18.67 -0.16 10.16
CA ASP A 39 -18.83 1.20 9.69
C ASP A 39 -17.47 1.77 9.26
N TYR A 40 -17.48 2.65 8.26
CA TYR A 40 -16.23 3.19 7.70
C TYR A 40 -15.38 3.94 8.72
N SER A 41 -15.99 4.58 9.72
CA SER A 41 -15.25 5.25 10.80
C SER A 41 -14.49 4.25 11.67
N SER A 42 -15.15 3.15 12.10
CA SER A 42 -14.47 2.06 12.80
C SER A 42 -13.40 1.41 11.93
N ALA A 43 -13.62 1.27 10.61
CA ALA A 43 -12.61 0.73 9.69
C ALA A 43 -11.36 1.62 9.65
N ILE A 44 -11.50 2.94 9.50
CA ILE A 44 -10.40 3.90 9.52
C ILE A 44 -9.63 3.84 10.85
N LYS A 45 -10.35 3.86 11.97
CA LYS A 45 -9.74 3.81 13.30
C LYS A 45 -8.98 2.51 13.52
N LEU A 46 -9.65 1.38 13.35
CA LEU A 46 -9.05 0.06 13.55
C LEU A 46 -7.85 -0.13 12.60
N TRP A 47 -7.97 0.33 11.36
CA TRP A 47 -6.89 0.23 10.39
C TRP A 47 -5.68 1.07 10.73
N THR A 48 -5.87 2.35 11.04
CA THR A 48 -4.75 3.25 11.32
C THR A 48 -4.04 2.86 12.62
N TRP A 49 -4.77 2.45 13.65
CA TRP A 49 -4.21 2.00 14.93
C TRP A 49 -3.42 0.69 14.84
N SER A 50 -3.92 -0.27 14.08
CA SER A 50 -3.18 -1.52 13.86
C SER A 50 -1.99 -1.31 12.94
N GLN A 51 -2.08 -0.40 11.98
CA GLN A 51 -1.00 -0.09 11.05
C GLN A 51 0.19 0.61 11.69
N SER A 52 -0.04 1.47 12.69
CA SER A 52 1.06 2.11 13.43
C SER A 52 1.91 1.11 14.22
N ALA A 53 1.37 -0.08 14.55
CA ALA A 53 2.13 -1.14 15.21
C ALA A 53 3.26 -1.70 14.32
N ARG A 54 3.29 -1.40 13.01
CA ARG A 54 4.36 -1.85 12.09
C ARG A 54 5.73 -1.25 12.38
N TYR A 55 5.80 -0.18 13.18
CA TYR A 55 7.06 0.43 13.62
C TYR A 55 7.70 -0.33 14.79
N ILE A 56 6.97 -1.26 15.42
CA ILE A 56 7.50 -2.12 16.48
C ILE A 56 8.30 -3.27 15.82
N PRO A 57 9.48 -3.65 16.35
CA PRO A 57 10.23 -4.80 15.85
C PRO A 57 9.38 -6.09 15.83
N GLY A 58 9.30 -6.71 14.64
CA GLY A 58 8.44 -7.86 14.35
C GLY A 58 7.15 -7.46 13.62
N SER A 59 7.04 -7.76 12.32
CA SER A 59 5.88 -7.44 11.47
C SER A 59 4.54 -8.04 11.96
N VAL A 60 4.60 -8.96 12.92
CA VAL A 60 3.45 -9.62 13.53
C VAL A 60 2.54 -8.68 14.33
N TRP A 61 3.06 -7.56 14.86
CA TRP A 61 2.28 -6.68 15.75
C TRP A 61 1.12 -5.99 15.04
N GLN A 62 1.29 -5.63 13.76
CA GLN A 62 0.22 -5.10 12.93
C GLN A 62 -0.93 -6.11 12.81
N VAL A 63 -0.59 -7.38 12.59
CA VAL A 63 -1.57 -8.47 12.44
C VAL A 63 -2.27 -8.74 13.76
N VAL A 64 -1.51 -8.87 14.86
CA VAL A 64 -2.05 -9.11 16.20
C VAL A 64 -2.97 -7.96 16.63
N GLY A 65 -2.54 -6.71 16.46
CA GLY A 65 -3.34 -5.53 16.77
C GLY A 65 -4.63 -5.49 15.97
N ARG A 66 -4.57 -5.84 14.69
CA ARG A 66 -5.74 -5.91 13.81
C ARG A 66 -6.76 -6.94 14.29
N VAL A 67 -6.31 -8.15 14.60
CA VAL A 67 -7.17 -9.25 15.09
C VAL A 67 -7.77 -8.88 16.44
N TYR A 68 -6.95 -8.45 17.40
CA TYR A 68 -7.41 -8.09 18.74
C TYR A 68 -8.47 -6.97 18.73
N MET A 69 -8.24 -5.91 17.94
CA MET A 69 -9.21 -4.82 17.81
C MET A 69 -10.45 -5.23 17.02
N GLY A 70 -10.29 -6.12 16.03
CA GLY A 70 -11.39 -6.68 15.25
C GLY A 70 -12.34 -7.50 16.11
N GLU A 71 -11.82 -8.38 16.96
CA GLU A 71 -12.62 -9.18 17.88
C GLU A 71 -13.43 -8.32 18.85
N LYS A 72 -12.83 -7.24 19.37
CA LYS A 72 -13.54 -6.27 20.22
C LYS A 72 -14.72 -5.59 19.51
N LYS A 73 -14.71 -5.59 18.19
CA LYS A 73 -15.80 -5.08 17.32
C LYS A 73 -16.69 -6.20 16.77
N GLY A 74 -16.53 -7.43 17.26
CA GLY A 74 -17.31 -8.60 16.84
C GLY A 74 -16.84 -9.23 15.52
N LEU A 75 -15.68 -8.82 14.98
CA LEU A 75 -15.12 -9.45 13.79
C LEU A 75 -14.50 -10.80 14.17
N GLY A 76 -14.83 -11.86 13.42
CA GLY A 76 -14.20 -13.17 13.62
C GLY A 76 -12.69 -13.14 13.37
N LYS A 77 -11.91 -13.85 14.20
CA LYS A 77 -10.43 -13.95 14.05
C LYS A 77 -10.02 -14.44 12.66
N GLY A 78 -10.66 -15.52 12.19
CA GLY A 78 -10.38 -16.12 10.88
C GLY A 78 -10.66 -15.16 9.73
N LYS A 79 -11.83 -14.49 9.75
CA LYS A 79 -12.21 -13.47 8.75
C LYS A 79 -11.29 -12.26 8.78
N THR A 80 -10.87 -11.81 9.97
CA THR A 80 -9.92 -10.71 10.09
C THR A 80 -8.55 -11.09 9.50
N LEU A 81 -8.03 -12.28 9.77
CA LEU A 81 -6.78 -12.76 9.21
C LEU A 81 -6.86 -12.94 7.68
N ALA A 82 -7.97 -13.50 7.19
CA ALA A 82 -8.26 -13.57 5.76
C ALA A 82 -8.26 -12.16 5.12
N SER A 83 -8.91 -11.18 5.74
CA SER A 83 -8.96 -9.79 5.23
C SER A 83 -7.57 -9.18 5.08
N ILE A 84 -6.64 -9.45 6.01
CA ILE A 84 -5.27 -8.94 5.99
C ILE A 84 -4.48 -9.60 4.85
N ALA A 85 -4.66 -10.90 4.65
CA ALA A 85 -4.03 -11.63 3.55
C ALA A 85 -4.53 -11.12 2.18
N ILE A 86 -5.83 -10.90 2.05
CA ILE A 86 -6.45 -10.33 0.85
C ILE A 86 -5.93 -8.91 0.60
N GLU A 87 -5.93 -8.06 1.62
CA GLU A 87 -5.38 -6.70 1.53
C GLU A 87 -3.92 -6.70 1.08
N THR A 88 -3.08 -7.52 1.70
CA THR A 88 -1.64 -7.61 1.40
C THR A 88 -1.42 -8.07 -0.05
N SER A 89 -2.18 -9.08 -0.47
CA SER A 89 -2.12 -9.59 -1.85
C SER A 89 -2.57 -8.52 -2.84
N ASN A 90 -3.66 -7.83 -2.55
CA ASN A 90 -4.17 -6.76 -3.40
C ASN A 90 -3.17 -5.60 -3.48
N LEU A 91 -2.51 -5.21 -2.38
CA LEU A 91 -1.46 -4.18 -2.38
C LEU A 91 -0.31 -4.58 -3.31
N ILE A 92 0.21 -5.81 -3.20
CA ILE A 92 1.31 -6.30 -4.05
C ILE A 92 0.87 -6.36 -5.51
N ILE A 93 -0.26 -6.99 -5.83
CA ILE A 93 -0.71 -7.14 -7.23
C ILE A 93 -0.99 -5.78 -7.87
N SER A 94 -1.72 -4.91 -7.17
CA SER A 94 -2.05 -3.58 -7.69
C SER A 94 -0.79 -2.71 -7.86
N SER A 95 0.22 -2.85 -7.01
CA SER A 95 1.49 -2.14 -7.16
C SER A 95 2.27 -2.57 -8.41
N LEU A 96 2.25 -3.87 -8.73
CA LEU A 96 2.89 -4.43 -9.92
C LEU A 96 2.17 -4.01 -11.19
N ILE A 97 0.82 -3.99 -11.16
CA ILE A 97 0.00 -3.47 -12.26
C ILE A 97 0.34 -2.00 -12.50
N VAL A 98 0.34 -1.17 -11.46
CA VAL A 98 0.62 0.27 -11.55
C VAL A 98 2.04 0.52 -12.05
N PHE A 99 3.03 -0.25 -11.59
CA PHE A 99 4.39 -0.18 -12.10
C PHE A 99 4.44 -0.54 -13.59
N ALA A 100 3.82 -1.65 -14.01
CA ALA A 100 3.78 -2.07 -15.41
C ALA A 100 3.10 -1.02 -16.31
N LEU A 101 2.00 -0.43 -15.85
CA LEU A 101 1.31 0.66 -16.55
C LEU A 101 2.14 1.94 -16.62
N SER A 102 3.09 2.14 -15.68
CA SER A 102 3.98 3.29 -15.73
C SER A 102 5.08 3.15 -16.78
N LEU A 103 5.51 1.93 -17.13
CA LEU A 103 6.68 1.68 -17.98
C LEU A 103 6.70 2.45 -19.31
N PRO A 104 5.58 2.62 -20.06
CA PRO A 104 5.58 3.40 -21.31
C PRO A 104 5.99 4.87 -21.14
N PHE A 105 5.90 5.40 -19.93
CA PHE A 105 6.27 6.79 -19.60
C PHE A 105 7.73 6.92 -19.17
N TRP A 106 8.43 5.81 -18.97
CA TRP A 106 9.85 5.84 -18.61
C TRP A 106 10.68 6.11 -19.87
N PRO A 107 11.76 6.91 -19.77
CA PRO A 107 12.68 7.15 -20.85
C PRO A 107 13.12 5.83 -21.48
N THR A 108 12.92 5.70 -22.78
CA THR A 108 13.36 4.55 -23.56
C THR A 108 14.88 4.51 -23.57
N LEU A 109 15.44 3.72 -22.69
CA LEU A 109 16.85 3.35 -22.70
C LEU A 109 16.95 1.84 -22.90
N GLU A 110 18.05 1.41 -23.50
CA GLU A 110 18.49 0.02 -23.71
C GLU A 110 18.36 -0.88 -22.45
N GLY A 111 18.11 -0.28 -21.27
CA GLY A 111 17.73 -0.89 -20.00
C GLY A 111 16.32 -1.48 -19.91
N PHE A 112 15.51 -1.57 -20.98
CA PHE A 112 14.21 -2.27 -20.93
C PHE A 112 14.37 -3.73 -20.44
N LYS A 113 15.50 -4.36 -20.78
CA LYS A 113 15.89 -5.69 -20.28
C LYS A 113 16.10 -5.74 -18.77
N SER A 114 16.52 -4.63 -18.16
CA SER A 114 16.71 -4.53 -16.70
C SER A 114 15.39 -4.56 -15.92
N TYR A 115 14.24 -4.37 -16.59
CA TYR A 115 12.92 -4.46 -15.96
C TYR A 115 12.30 -5.87 -16.03
N TYR A 116 12.86 -6.79 -16.83
CA TYR A 116 12.34 -8.16 -16.95
C TYR A 116 12.24 -8.93 -15.64
N PRO A 117 13.19 -8.83 -14.69
CA PRO A 117 13.03 -9.50 -13.40
C PRO A 117 11.80 -9.01 -12.62
N PHE A 118 11.47 -7.72 -12.70
CA PHE A 118 10.29 -7.15 -12.03
C PHE A 118 8.99 -7.52 -12.74
N LEU A 119 8.99 -7.60 -14.08
CA LEU A 119 7.86 -8.09 -14.86
C LEU A 119 7.61 -9.59 -14.64
N PHE A 120 8.69 -10.39 -14.55
CA PHE A 120 8.63 -11.82 -14.28
C PHE A 120 8.17 -12.10 -12.83
N GLY A 121 8.71 -11.36 -11.86
CA GLY A 121 8.21 -11.35 -10.49
C GLY A 121 6.74 -10.94 -10.44
N GLY A 122 6.35 -9.96 -11.27
CA GLY A 122 4.96 -9.55 -11.46
C GLY A 122 4.07 -10.70 -11.92
N PHE A 123 4.47 -11.41 -12.98
CA PHE A 123 3.77 -12.55 -13.56
C PHE A 123 3.47 -13.66 -12.53
N MET A 124 4.40 -13.95 -11.63
CA MET A 124 4.21 -14.96 -10.58
C MET A 124 3.10 -14.58 -9.59
N VAL A 125 2.96 -13.30 -9.25
CA VAL A 125 1.93 -12.83 -8.29
C VAL A 125 0.54 -12.76 -8.93
N PHE A 126 0.44 -12.61 -10.27
CA PHE A 126 -0.85 -12.70 -10.97
C PHE A 126 -1.56 -14.04 -10.80
N GLY A 127 -0.82 -15.12 -10.51
CA GLY A 127 -1.41 -16.42 -10.14
C GLY A 127 -2.39 -16.31 -8.95
N PHE A 128 -2.19 -15.33 -8.06
CA PHE A 128 -3.06 -15.09 -6.91
C PHE A 128 -4.41 -14.43 -7.27
N LEU A 129 -4.53 -13.85 -8.47
CA LEU A 129 -5.84 -13.40 -9.00
C LEU A 129 -6.71 -14.56 -9.47
N HIS A 130 -6.13 -15.74 -9.70
CA HIS A 130 -6.91 -16.89 -10.10
C HIS A 130 -7.83 -17.33 -8.94
N PRO A 131 -9.16 -17.45 -9.14
CA PRO A 131 -10.11 -17.72 -8.06
C PRO A 131 -9.76 -18.95 -7.23
N LYS A 132 -9.21 -20.00 -7.87
CA LYS A 132 -8.76 -21.20 -7.16
C LYS A 132 -7.67 -20.91 -6.14
N VAL A 133 -6.65 -20.11 -6.48
CA VAL A 133 -5.53 -19.80 -5.58
C VAL A 133 -6.00 -18.90 -4.45
N PHE A 134 -6.78 -17.87 -4.80
CA PHE A 134 -7.37 -16.94 -3.84
C PHE A 134 -8.29 -17.65 -2.83
N ASN A 135 -9.25 -18.44 -3.30
CA ASN A 135 -10.19 -19.16 -2.45
C ASN A 135 -9.49 -20.23 -1.61
N THR A 136 -8.51 -20.96 -2.17
CA THR A 136 -7.74 -21.95 -1.41
C THR A 136 -6.97 -21.30 -0.27
N THR A 137 -6.30 -20.17 -0.52
CA THR A 137 -5.51 -19.48 0.50
C THR A 137 -6.41 -18.87 1.57
N THR A 138 -7.47 -18.18 1.16
CA THR A 138 -8.45 -17.58 2.07
C THR A 138 -9.12 -18.63 2.96
N ASN A 139 -9.63 -19.72 2.37
CA ASN A 139 -10.30 -20.79 3.12
C ASN A 139 -9.33 -21.59 3.99
N PHE A 140 -8.05 -21.73 3.59
CA PHE A 140 -7.03 -22.32 4.45
C PHE A 140 -6.89 -21.54 5.76
N PHE A 141 -6.80 -20.21 5.71
CA PHE A 141 -6.72 -19.39 6.92
C PHE A 141 -8.02 -19.39 7.73
N VAL A 142 -9.18 -19.29 7.06
CA VAL A 142 -10.49 -19.36 7.73
C VAL A 142 -10.63 -20.67 8.50
N ARG A 143 -10.46 -21.83 7.85
CA ARG A 143 -10.60 -23.16 8.48
C ARG A 143 -9.62 -23.40 9.62
N ARG A 144 -8.40 -22.88 9.52
CA ARG A 144 -7.36 -23.11 10.54
C ARG A 144 -7.66 -22.38 11.85
N LEU A 145 -8.40 -21.27 11.77
CA LEU A 145 -8.55 -20.30 12.86
C LEU A 145 -10.00 -20.16 13.33
N ASP A 146 -10.95 -20.59 12.50
CA ASP A 146 -12.37 -20.70 12.81
C ASP A 146 -12.96 -21.97 12.15
N LYS A 147 -12.96 -23.07 12.91
CA LYS A 147 -13.34 -24.41 12.41
C LYS A 147 -14.84 -24.55 12.09
N GLY A 148 -15.68 -23.62 12.55
CA GLY A 148 -17.14 -23.64 12.36
C GLY A 148 -17.62 -22.80 11.18
N GLU A 149 -16.75 -21.96 10.61
CA GLU A 149 -17.11 -21.06 9.52
C GLU A 149 -17.13 -21.80 8.17
N LYS A 150 -18.11 -21.47 7.32
CA LYS A 150 -18.22 -22.05 5.98
C LYS A 150 -17.12 -21.54 5.06
N ASP A 151 -16.74 -22.37 4.09
CA ASP A 151 -15.87 -21.92 3.01
C ASP A 151 -16.51 -20.80 2.23
N HIS A 152 -15.70 -19.82 1.88
CA HIS A 152 -16.09 -18.74 0.99
C HIS A 152 -15.62 -19.06 -0.42
N SER A 153 -16.42 -18.72 -1.42
CA SER A 153 -16.06 -18.89 -2.82
C SER A 153 -16.25 -17.57 -3.53
N TYR A 154 -15.15 -16.85 -3.75
CA TYR A 154 -15.16 -15.59 -4.50
C TYR A 154 -15.02 -15.87 -5.98
N ALA A 155 -15.90 -15.27 -6.78
CA ALA A 155 -15.76 -15.22 -8.22
C ALA A 155 -14.61 -14.30 -8.63
N PHE A 156 -14.08 -14.48 -9.84
CA PHE A 156 -13.03 -13.59 -10.37
C PHE A 156 -13.44 -12.12 -10.35
N SER A 157 -14.69 -11.82 -10.70
CA SER A 157 -15.25 -10.46 -10.63
C SER A 157 -15.15 -9.87 -9.23
N GLU A 158 -15.42 -10.65 -8.18
CA GLU A 158 -15.37 -10.18 -6.81
C GLU A 158 -13.94 -9.89 -6.35
N ILE A 159 -12.98 -10.75 -6.72
CA ILE A 159 -11.55 -10.52 -6.47
C ILE A 159 -11.10 -9.22 -7.12
N ILE A 160 -11.49 -8.99 -8.38
CA ILE A 160 -11.18 -7.75 -9.09
C ILE A 160 -11.84 -6.54 -8.42
N THR A 161 -13.10 -6.64 -7.96
CA THR A 161 -13.75 -5.53 -7.25
C THR A 161 -13.05 -5.18 -5.93
N MET A 162 -12.44 -6.14 -5.23
CA MET A 162 -11.63 -5.88 -4.04
C MET A 162 -10.25 -5.29 -4.39
N LEU A 163 -9.71 -5.58 -5.57
CA LEU A 163 -8.42 -5.09 -6.04
C LEU A 163 -8.48 -3.65 -6.54
N VAL A 164 -9.53 -3.27 -7.28
CA VAL A 164 -9.65 -1.96 -7.92
C VAL A 164 -9.44 -0.78 -6.95
N PRO A 165 -10.00 -0.77 -5.72
CA PRO A 165 -9.73 0.29 -4.75
C PRO A 165 -8.24 0.50 -4.46
N TYR A 166 -7.44 -0.58 -4.45
CA TYR A 166 -6.00 -0.50 -4.19
C TYR A 166 -5.21 0.11 -5.37
N LEU A 167 -5.70 0.00 -6.62
CA LEU A 167 -5.14 0.78 -7.73
C LEU A 167 -5.31 2.29 -7.46
N GLY A 168 -6.48 2.68 -6.93
CA GLY A 168 -6.75 4.05 -6.49
C GLY A 168 -5.83 4.48 -5.35
N VAL A 169 -5.59 3.62 -4.35
CA VAL A 169 -4.65 3.88 -3.25
C VAL A 169 -3.25 4.19 -3.78
N TRP A 170 -2.74 3.38 -4.72
CA TRP A 170 -1.44 3.64 -5.34
C TRP A 170 -1.40 4.93 -6.12
N LEU A 171 -2.45 5.26 -6.87
CA LEU A 171 -2.55 6.53 -7.59
C LEU A 171 -2.49 7.73 -6.62
N ILE A 172 -3.21 7.66 -5.49
CA ILE A 172 -3.20 8.73 -4.48
C ILE A 172 -1.81 8.86 -3.84
N PHE A 173 -1.17 7.74 -3.49
CA PHE A 173 0.23 7.72 -3.03
C PHE A 173 1.19 8.32 -4.07
N GLY A 174 1.03 7.93 -5.32
CA GLY A 174 1.82 8.40 -6.45
C GLY A 174 1.66 9.89 -6.71
N LEU A 175 0.44 10.43 -6.60
CA LEU A 175 0.17 11.86 -6.66
C LEU A 175 0.82 12.61 -5.50
N GLY A 176 0.76 12.06 -4.28
CA GLY A 176 1.49 12.60 -3.13
C GLY A 176 3.00 12.68 -3.40
N PHE A 177 3.57 11.63 -3.97
CA PHE A 177 4.99 11.62 -4.34
C PHE A 177 5.33 12.53 -5.51
N PHE A 178 4.45 12.63 -6.51
CA PHE A 178 4.59 13.55 -7.64
C PHE A 178 4.61 15.02 -7.18
N PHE A 179 3.71 15.41 -6.27
CA PHE A 179 3.73 16.76 -5.69
C PHE A 179 4.99 17.01 -4.85
N LEU A 180 5.51 15.99 -4.16
CA LEU A 180 6.81 16.11 -3.50
C LEU A 180 7.92 16.41 -4.52
N ILE A 181 7.94 15.72 -5.67
CA ILE A 181 8.90 15.99 -6.74
C ILE A 181 8.76 17.42 -7.26
N LEU A 182 7.53 17.85 -7.58
CA LEU A 182 7.23 19.22 -8.01
C LEU A 182 7.65 20.30 -7.00
N SER A 183 7.70 19.97 -5.71
CA SER A 183 8.12 20.93 -4.68
C SER A 183 9.59 21.32 -4.77
N LEU A 184 10.42 20.52 -5.43
CA LEU A 184 11.88 20.72 -5.55
C LEU A 184 12.39 20.73 -6.99
N LYS A 185 11.64 20.18 -7.95
CA LYS A 185 12.02 20.08 -9.35
C LYS A 185 10.80 20.22 -10.25
N GLU A 186 10.86 21.13 -11.22
CA GLU A 186 9.83 21.24 -12.24
C GLU A 186 9.84 20.01 -13.16
N VAL A 187 8.69 19.36 -13.28
CA VAL A 187 8.50 18.15 -14.09
C VAL A 187 7.12 18.20 -14.78
N GLY A 188 7.01 17.58 -15.94
CA GLY A 188 5.73 17.49 -16.68
C GLY A 188 4.79 16.42 -16.11
N LEU A 189 3.53 16.43 -16.55
CA LEU A 189 2.48 15.50 -16.07
C LEU A 189 2.78 14.01 -16.31
N ALA A 190 3.61 13.67 -17.31
CA ALA A 190 4.05 12.30 -17.54
C ALA A 190 4.78 11.69 -16.31
N TYR A 191 5.37 12.52 -15.45
CA TYR A 191 6.01 12.08 -14.21
C TYR A 191 5.02 11.55 -13.17
N VAL A 192 3.71 11.80 -13.31
CA VAL A 192 2.71 11.16 -12.42
C VAL A 192 2.80 9.65 -12.54
N ALA A 193 2.84 9.10 -13.77
CA ALA A 193 2.95 7.67 -13.98
C ALA A 193 4.26 7.12 -13.40
N ILE A 194 5.38 7.80 -13.67
CA ILE A 194 6.72 7.41 -13.20
C ILE A 194 6.78 7.43 -11.66
N ALA A 195 6.30 8.50 -11.04
CA ALA A 195 6.26 8.65 -9.58
C ALA A 195 5.40 7.56 -8.94
N THR A 196 4.23 7.30 -9.52
CA THR A 196 3.30 6.27 -9.01
C THR A 196 3.93 4.88 -9.12
N GLY A 197 4.46 4.51 -10.28
CA GLY A 197 5.11 3.21 -10.49
C GLY A 197 6.34 3.02 -9.60
N THR A 198 7.22 4.02 -9.54
CA THR A 198 8.43 4.01 -8.70
C THR A 198 8.06 3.81 -7.23
N PHE A 199 7.07 4.55 -6.73
CA PHE A 199 6.66 4.48 -5.33
C PHE A 199 5.99 3.14 -5.00
N ALA A 200 5.14 2.65 -5.90
CA ALA A 200 4.45 1.36 -5.75
C ALA A 200 5.45 0.19 -5.71
N LEU A 201 6.38 0.12 -6.67
CA LEU A 201 7.37 -0.96 -6.71
C LEU A 201 8.35 -0.88 -5.53
N SER A 202 8.76 0.33 -5.14
CA SER A 202 9.64 0.49 -3.96
C SER A 202 8.97 0.03 -2.67
N TRP A 203 7.65 0.18 -2.55
CA TRP A 203 6.91 -0.39 -1.43
C TRP A 203 6.97 -1.91 -1.42
N VAL A 204 6.84 -2.58 -2.57
CA VAL A 204 6.99 -4.05 -2.67
C VAL A 204 8.37 -4.49 -2.22
N VAL A 205 9.42 -3.80 -2.68
CA VAL A 205 10.80 -4.10 -2.25
C VAL A 205 10.94 -3.95 -0.73
N GLY A 206 10.40 -2.88 -0.15
CA GLY A 206 10.36 -2.68 1.29
C GLY A 206 9.57 -3.77 2.04
N PHE A 207 8.45 -4.20 1.49
CA PHE A 207 7.60 -5.25 2.06
C PHE A 207 8.29 -6.62 2.05
N LEU A 208 8.94 -6.98 0.94
CA LEU A 208 9.65 -8.25 0.80
C LEU A 208 10.92 -8.33 1.66
N PHE A 209 11.46 -7.18 2.07
CA PHE A 209 12.59 -7.12 2.98
C PHE A 209 12.16 -7.26 4.45
N VAL A 210 11.70 -8.48 4.80
CA VAL A 210 11.09 -8.82 6.10
C VAL A 210 12.03 -8.62 7.30
N ILE A 211 13.34 -8.55 7.06
CA ILE A 211 14.36 -8.41 8.12
C ILE A 211 14.29 -7.03 8.79
N ALA A 212 13.90 -5.97 8.06
CA ALA A 212 13.82 -4.62 8.61
C ALA A 212 12.38 -4.23 9.01
N PRO A 213 12.15 -3.70 10.23
CA PRO A 213 10.81 -3.28 10.65
C PRO A 213 10.27 -2.18 9.72
N GLY A 214 9.05 -2.36 9.23
CA GLY A 214 8.41 -1.43 8.30
C GLY A 214 9.14 -1.24 6.96
N GLY A 215 10.00 -2.19 6.56
CA GLY A 215 10.80 -2.09 5.33
C GLY A 215 11.90 -1.02 5.39
N LEU A 216 12.33 -0.65 6.61
CA LEU A 216 13.38 0.33 6.87
C LEU A 216 14.63 0.08 6.00
N GLY A 217 14.99 1.06 5.20
CA GLY A 217 16.18 1.05 4.34
C GLY A 217 15.93 0.43 2.97
N ALA A 218 15.23 -0.70 2.88
CA ALA A 218 15.01 -1.37 1.59
C ALA A 218 14.13 -0.55 0.63
N ARG A 219 13.05 0.03 1.16
CA ARG A 219 12.19 0.91 0.36
C ARG A 219 12.91 2.17 -0.09
N GLU A 220 13.68 2.79 0.79
CA GLU A 220 14.41 4.02 0.49
C GLU A 220 15.51 3.76 -0.54
N VAL A 221 16.24 2.65 -0.42
CA VAL A 221 17.24 2.23 -1.41
C VAL A 221 16.57 1.97 -2.75
N ALA A 222 15.41 1.31 -2.79
CA ALA A 222 14.66 1.11 -4.02
C ALA A 222 14.21 2.44 -4.64
N LEU A 223 13.67 3.37 -3.83
CA LEU A 223 13.29 4.71 -4.30
C LEU A 223 14.50 5.45 -4.88
N VAL A 224 15.65 5.41 -4.20
CA VAL A 224 16.89 6.05 -4.67
C VAL A 224 17.36 5.44 -5.98
N TYR A 225 17.35 4.11 -6.09
CA TYR A 225 17.71 3.39 -7.30
C TYR A 225 16.84 3.79 -8.49
N PHE A 226 15.51 3.74 -8.34
CA PHE A 226 14.59 4.09 -9.41
C PHE A 226 14.60 5.58 -9.75
N LEU A 227 14.71 6.46 -8.77
CA LEU A 227 14.83 7.90 -9.02
C LEU A 227 16.17 8.27 -9.65
N GLY A 228 17.22 7.49 -9.44
CA GLY A 228 18.54 7.70 -10.04
C GLY A 228 18.52 7.72 -11.58
N PHE A 229 17.50 7.14 -12.21
CA PHE A 229 17.30 7.24 -13.66
C PHE A 229 16.80 8.62 -14.12
N PHE A 230 16.36 9.49 -13.20
CA PHE A 230 15.66 10.75 -13.50
C PHE A 230 16.26 11.98 -12.83
N VAL A 231 16.92 11.79 -11.69
CA VAL A 231 17.49 12.84 -10.86
C VAL A 231 18.87 12.44 -10.33
N SER A 232 19.64 13.43 -9.89
CA SER A 232 20.92 13.17 -9.25
C SER A 232 20.73 12.38 -7.95
N ASN A 233 21.72 11.56 -7.59
CA ASN A 233 21.68 10.71 -6.39
C ASN A 233 21.37 11.51 -5.09
N PRO A 234 21.98 12.69 -4.84
CA PRO A 234 21.63 13.50 -3.66
C PRO A 234 20.15 13.90 -3.62
N LEU A 235 19.55 14.21 -4.76
CA LEU A 235 18.14 14.60 -4.86
C LEU A 235 17.22 13.37 -4.70
N ALA A 236 17.62 12.21 -5.22
CA ALA A 236 16.92 10.95 -5.03
C ALA A 236 16.82 10.56 -3.54
N VAL A 237 17.95 10.66 -2.82
CA VAL A 237 18.00 10.43 -1.37
C VAL A 237 17.10 11.41 -0.62
N LEU A 238 17.13 12.69 -1.00
CA LEU A 238 16.28 13.71 -0.41
C LEU A 238 14.78 13.38 -0.59
N PHE A 239 14.36 12.98 -1.79
CA PHE A 239 12.97 12.57 -2.03
C PHE A 239 12.56 11.33 -1.25
N ALA A 240 13.44 10.32 -1.16
CA ALA A 240 13.19 9.12 -0.37
C ALA A 240 12.95 9.47 1.11
N VAL A 241 13.83 10.28 1.70
CA VAL A 241 13.71 10.72 3.10
C VAL A 241 12.47 11.59 3.33
N LEU A 242 12.25 12.62 2.50
CA LEU A 242 11.10 13.53 2.67
C LEU A 242 9.77 12.80 2.49
N SER A 243 9.67 11.88 1.53
CA SER A 243 8.45 11.10 1.33
C SER A 243 8.10 10.29 2.58
N ARG A 244 9.11 9.70 3.24
CA ARG A 244 8.92 8.96 4.48
C ARG A 244 8.44 9.87 5.61
N VAL A 245 9.07 11.02 5.78
CA VAL A 245 8.67 12.02 6.80
C VAL A 245 7.22 12.44 6.58
N LEU A 246 6.85 12.83 5.37
CA LEU A 246 5.48 13.26 5.06
C LEU A 246 4.45 12.13 5.21
N MET A 247 4.80 10.89 4.85
CA MET A 247 3.93 9.75 5.08
C MET A 247 3.68 9.49 6.55
N ILE A 248 4.73 9.59 7.40
CA ILE A 248 4.60 9.42 8.85
C ILE A 248 3.75 10.55 9.43
N ILE A 249 3.98 11.80 9.02
CA ILE A 249 3.15 12.93 9.47
C ILE A 249 1.69 12.71 9.05
N GLY A 250 1.45 12.35 7.78
CA GLY A 250 0.10 12.07 7.29
C GLY A 250 -0.58 10.92 8.04
N GLU A 251 0.16 9.85 8.36
CA GLU A 251 -0.36 8.75 9.19
C GLU A 251 -0.72 9.22 10.59
N VAL A 252 0.15 9.97 11.25
CA VAL A 252 -0.07 10.49 12.60
C VAL A 252 -1.27 11.44 12.63
N LEU A 253 -1.44 12.28 11.61
CA LEU A 253 -2.63 13.14 11.46
C LEU A 253 -3.91 12.31 11.40
N ILE A 254 -3.96 11.29 10.53
CA ILE A 254 -5.14 10.42 10.41
C ILE A 254 -5.37 9.62 11.70
N LEU A 255 -4.29 9.15 12.35
CA LEU A 255 -4.37 8.44 13.63
C LEU A 255 -4.99 9.35 14.71
N GLY A 256 -4.50 10.58 14.83
CA GLY A 256 -5.02 11.60 15.74
C GLY A 256 -6.49 11.92 15.48
N ILE A 257 -6.86 12.19 14.22
CA ILE A 257 -8.24 12.44 13.82
C ILE A 257 -9.13 11.24 14.18
N SER A 258 -8.69 10.01 13.89
CA SER A 258 -9.45 8.78 14.19
C SER A 258 -9.61 8.52 15.70
N ALA A 259 -8.69 9.04 16.53
CA ALA A 259 -8.78 8.95 17.98
C ALA A 259 -9.86 9.91 18.55
N LEU A 260 -10.03 11.08 17.91
CA LEU A 260 -11.04 12.08 18.29
C LEU A 260 -12.47 11.64 17.96
N TYR A 261 -12.65 10.80 16.92
CA TYR A 261 -13.92 10.13 16.68
C TYR A 261 -14.21 9.10 17.79
N ARG A 262 -14.92 9.54 18.83
CA ARG A 262 -15.63 8.68 19.77
C ARG A 262 -16.96 8.28 19.14
N ARG A 263 -17.11 7.00 18.82
CA ARG A 263 -18.41 6.30 18.86
C ARG A 263 -18.35 5.37 20.05
#